data_AF-E2J6X8-F1
#
_entry.id   AF-E2J6X8-F1
#
_cell.length_a   1.000
_cell.length_b   1.000
_cell.length_c   1.000
_cell.angle_alpha   90.00
_cell.angle_beta   90.00
_cell.angle_gamma   90.00
#
_symmetry.space_group_name_H-M   'P 1'
#
loop_
_entity.id
_entity.type
_entity.pdbx_description
1 polymer ?
#
loop_
_entity_poly.entity_id
_entity_poly.type
_entity_poly.pdbx_seq_one_letter_code
_entity_poly.pdbx_strand_id
1 'polypeptide(L)'
;EWYGLSLPRSICYGNASVGLIHDDGATFNGVRLAALQVALLIGAKKDNGKWGECPKAEDEEYLTSSSKGGRRPCLSECSRMSIRDFYYRVIDDHEVCWKDTPKAALQDNVVFPVDFYKQFDCDACHVAEHIKNGTNGPLNCSLSTINRNVNPWPTTTESPWHRAARRRERDGYRRHTTTVSPYQECKQRCCRFVRIKDSVGGYWDCWETRAADGTVCDSQRVCLDGVCA
;
A
#
# COMPACT_ATOMS: atom_id res chain seq x y z
N GLU A 1 14.88 13.06 7.52
CA GLU A 1 16.27 12.55 7.56
C GLU A 1 16.33 11.15 6.94
N TRP A 2 17.51 10.67 6.52
CA TRP A 2 17.75 9.41 5.77
C TRP A 2 18.37 8.31 6.65
N TYR A 3 18.15 8.34 7.97
CA TYR A 3 18.69 7.37 8.90
C TYR A 3 18.01 5.99 8.77
N GLY A 4 18.75 4.92 9.07
CA GLY A 4 18.23 3.54 9.02
C GLY A 4 18.09 2.95 7.60
N LEU A 5 18.68 3.60 6.60
CA LEU A 5 18.67 3.12 5.22
C LEU A 5 19.95 2.37 4.87
N SER A 6 19.82 1.46 3.92
CA SER A 6 20.89 0.64 3.37
C SER A 6 21.99 1.53 2.81
N LEU A 7 23.22 1.08 3.01
CA LEU A 7 24.38 1.75 2.42
C LEU A 7 24.33 1.55 0.90
N PRO A 8 24.33 2.62 0.07
CA PRO A 8 24.28 2.45 -1.36
C PRO A 8 25.46 1.65 -1.90
N ARG A 9 25.23 0.82 -2.92
CA ARG A 9 26.28 0.01 -3.61
C ARG A 9 26.99 -1.01 -2.70
N SER A 10 26.30 -1.49 -1.68
CA SER A 10 26.87 -2.47 -0.73
C SER A 10 26.35 -3.88 -0.94
N ILE A 11 25.51 -4.15 -1.95
CA ILE A 11 25.07 -5.52 -2.24
C ILE A 11 26.27 -6.41 -2.55
N CYS A 12 26.37 -7.56 -1.87
CA CYS A 12 27.48 -8.53 -1.98
C CYS A 12 28.86 -8.03 -1.51
N TYR A 13 28.97 -6.82 -0.97
CA TYR A 13 30.24 -6.24 -0.53
C TYR A 13 30.25 -5.99 0.98
N GLY A 14 31.10 -6.71 1.70
CA GLY A 14 31.35 -6.56 3.13
C GLY A 14 30.15 -6.97 4.02
N ASN A 15 30.17 -6.54 5.29
CA ASN A 15 29.15 -6.88 6.29
C ASN A 15 27.94 -5.93 6.29
N ALA A 16 27.76 -5.11 5.25
CA ALA A 16 26.82 -3.98 5.23
C ALA A 16 25.66 -4.15 4.23
N SER A 17 25.49 -5.33 3.62
CA SER A 17 24.39 -5.64 2.70
C SER A 17 23.05 -5.86 3.43
N VAL A 18 22.64 -4.90 4.25
CA VAL A 18 21.46 -5.00 5.11
C VAL A 18 20.59 -3.76 4.95
N GLY A 19 19.28 -3.99 4.82
CA GLY A 19 18.26 -2.97 4.90
C GLY A 19 17.27 -3.30 6.02
N LEU A 20 16.93 -2.29 6.83
CA LEU A 20 15.95 -2.43 7.91
C LEU A 20 14.69 -1.65 7.53
N ILE A 21 13.54 -2.28 7.70
CA ILE A 21 12.24 -1.64 7.45
C ILE A 21 11.34 -1.81 8.66
N HIS A 22 10.47 -0.83 8.85
CA HIS A 22 9.35 -0.94 9.78
C HIS A 22 8.08 -1.06 8.95
N ASP A 23 7.56 -2.28 8.86
CA ASP A 23 6.25 -2.55 8.26
C ASP A 23 5.16 -2.33 9.31
N ASP A 24 4.08 -1.64 8.94
CA ASP A 24 2.91 -1.52 9.83
C ASP A 24 1.98 -2.73 9.74
N GLY A 25 2.25 -3.67 8.83
CA GLY A 25 1.48 -4.89 8.61
C GLY A 25 0.06 -4.64 8.11
N ALA A 26 -0.30 -3.39 7.88
CA ALA A 26 -1.67 -2.91 7.70
C ALA A 26 -1.88 -2.30 6.32
N THR A 27 -0.87 -1.63 5.78
CA THR A 27 -0.99 -0.84 4.54
C THR A 27 -0.03 -1.29 3.44
N PHE A 28 0.62 -2.46 3.59
CA PHE A 28 1.72 -2.93 2.76
C PHE A 28 2.83 -1.88 2.56
N ASN A 29 2.96 -0.91 3.47
CA ASN A 29 3.96 0.13 3.37
C ASN A 29 5.39 -0.45 3.43
N GLY A 30 5.56 -1.60 4.09
CA GLY A 30 6.79 -2.37 4.15
C GLY A 30 7.32 -2.74 2.77
N VAL A 31 6.44 -3.02 1.79
CA VAL A 31 6.86 -3.38 0.42
C VAL A 31 7.61 -2.25 -0.25
N ARG A 32 7.07 -1.02 -0.18
CA ARG A 32 7.72 0.16 -0.75
C ARG A 32 9.05 0.46 -0.04
N LEU A 33 9.08 0.32 1.28
CA LEU A 33 10.31 0.52 2.05
C LEU A 33 11.35 -0.54 1.70
N ALA A 34 10.95 -1.80 1.55
CA ALA A 34 11.84 -2.87 1.10
C ALA A 34 12.42 -2.57 -0.29
N ALA A 35 11.56 -2.16 -1.23
CA ALA A 35 12.00 -1.77 -2.56
C ALA A 35 13.02 -0.61 -2.52
N LEU A 36 12.81 0.40 -1.68
CA LEU A 36 13.77 1.48 -1.47
C LEU A 36 15.10 0.94 -0.92
N GLN A 37 15.07 0.08 0.09
CA GLN A 37 16.29 -0.50 0.68
C GLN A 37 17.09 -1.28 -0.38
N VAL A 38 16.42 -2.16 -1.12
CA VAL A 38 17.03 -2.96 -2.20
C VAL A 38 17.59 -2.03 -3.28
N ALA A 39 16.84 -1.01 -3.72
CA ALA A 39 17.29 -0.06 -4.71
C ALA A 39 18.62 0.61 -4.30
N LEU A 40 18.74 1.02 -3.04
CA LEU A 40 19.99 1.59 -2.53
C LEU A 40 21.12 0.55 -2.53
N LEU A 41 20.87 -0.66 -2.01
CA LEU A 41 21.86 -1.75 -1.99
C LEU A 41 22.45 -2.03 -3.39
N ILE A 42 21.61 -2.07 -4.41
CA ILE A 42 22.01 -2.29 -5.82
C ILE A 42 22.54 -1.02 -6.52
N GLY A 43 22.68 0.08 -5.80
CA GLY A 43 23.44 1.25 -6.24
C GLY A 43 22.63 2.45 -6.73
N ALA A 44 21.31 2.48 -6.47
CA ALA A 44 20.52 3.69 -6.70
C ALA A 44 21.04 4.84 -5.83
N LYS A 45 20.94 6.04 -6.38
CA LYS A 45 21.17 7.29 -5.64
C LYS A 45 19.86 7.82 -5.07
N LYS A 46 19.96 8.76 -4.14
CA LYS A 46 18.80 9.42 -3.52
C LYS A 46 18.41 10.63 -4.36
N ASP A 47 17.13 10.84 -4.65
CA ASP A 47 16.63 12.02 -5.36
C ASP A 47 16.37 13.17 -4.37
N ASN A 48 17.43 13.61 -3.69
CA ASN A 48 17.32 14.57 -2.59
C ASN A 48 18.05 15.90 -2.84
N GLY A 49 18.66 16.07 -4.02
CA GLY A 49 19.34 17.31 -4.42
C GLY A 49 20.64 17.59 -3.67
N LYS A 50 21.16 16.65 -2.88
CA LYS A 50 22.45 16.80 -2.21
C LYS A 50 23.60 16.55 -3.17
N TRP A 51 24.77 17.11 -2.86
CA TRP A 51 25.98 16.87 -3.62
C TRP A 51 26.30 15.37 -3.71
N GLY A 52 26.61 14.90 -4.92
CA GLY A 52 26.89 13.48 -5.20
C GLY A 52 25.64 12.60 -5.39
N GLU A 53 24.45 13.11 -5.06
CA GLU A 53 23.15 12.44 -5.19
C GLU A 53 22.40 12.93 -6.43
N CYS A 54 21.18 12.43 -6.65
CA CYS A 54 20.34 12.84 -7.78
C CYS A 54 19.61 14.16 -7.51
N PRO A 55 19.33 14.96 -8.57
CA PRO A 55 18.51 16.16 -8.44
C PRO A 55 17.17 15.86 -7.75
N LYS A 56 16.70 16.78 -6.92
CA LYS A 56 15.39 16.66 -6.30
C LYS A 56 14.34 17.05 -7.35
N ALA A 57 13.50 16.11 -7.74
CA ALA A 57 12.33 16.36 -8.57
C ALA A 57 11.11 16.47 -7.64
N GLU A 58 10.73 17.70 -7.28
CA GLU A 58 9.71 17.95 -6.24
C GLU A 58 8.33 17.37 -6.61
N ASP A 59 7.98 17.35 -7.90
CA ASP A 59 6.67 16.92 -8.40
C ASP A 59 6.58 15.42 -8.75
N GLU A 60 7.73 14.74 -8.79
CA GLU A 60 7.81 13.41 -9.40
C GLU A 60 7.79 12.27 -8.38
N GLU A 61 7.98 12.56 -7.09
CA GLU A 61 7.81 11.63 -5.96
C GLU A 61 8.32 10.19 -6.22
N TYR A 62 9.45 10.03 -6.95
CA TYR A 62 10.08 8.75 -7.27
C TYR A 62 10.42 7.93 -6.03
N LEU A 63 10.61 6.62 -6.16
CA LEU A 63 10.91 5.69 -5.06
C LEU A 63 12.04 6.24 -4.16
N THR A 64 13.10 6.79 -4.74
CA THR A 64 14.29 7.30 -4.06
C THR A 64 14.22 8.79 -3.67
N SER A 65 13.06 9.44 -3.77
CA SER A 65 12.88 10.87 -3.42
C SER A 65 12.61 11.14 -1.93
N SER A 66 12.25 10.09 -1.18
CA SER A 66 11.92 10.17 0.25
C SER A 66 12.54 9.02 1.02
N SER A 67 12.92 9.25 2.28
CA SER A 67 13.39 8.19 3.17
C SER A 67 12.29 7.17 3.56
N LYS A 68 11.03 7.43 3.20
CA LYS A 68 9.90 6.50 3.36
C LYS A 68 9.48 5.83 2.04
N GLY A 69 10.28 6.00 0.99
CA GLY A 69 9.90 5.70 -0.39
C GLY A 69 8.96 6.77 -0.93
N GLY A 70 9.24 7.30 -2.12
CA GLY A 70 8.30 8.19 -2.80
C GLY A 70 7.04 7.47 -3.27
N ARG A 71 6.00 8.23 -3.63
CA ARG A 71 4.71 7.64 -4.00
C ARG A 71 4.75 6.83 -5.28
N ARG A 72 5.69 7.12 -6.19
CA ARG A 72 5.84 6.36 -7.43
C ARG A 72 6.75 5.16 -7.19
N PRO A 73 6.31 3.93 -7.52
CA PRO A 73 7.10 2.71 -7.34
C PRO A 73 8.19 2.56 -8.43
N CYS A 74 8.73 3.66 -8.93
CA CYS A 74 9.75 3.68 -9.97
C CYS A 74 10.92 4.59 -9.60
N LEU A 75 12.08 4.30 -10.19
CA LEU A 75 13.29 5.10 -10.03
C LEU A 75 13.28 6.27 -11.00
N SER A 76 13.88 7.39 -10.60
CA SER A 76 14.24 8.45 -11.52
C SER A 76 15.30 7.95 -12.53
N GLU A 77 15.45 8.65 -13.65
CA GLU A 77 16.49 8.31 -14.63
C GLU A 77 17.89 8.37 -14.01
N CYS A 78 18.17 9.38 -13.18
CA CYS A 78 19.45 9.51 -12.48
C CYS A 78 19.74 8.31 -11.57
N SER A 79 18.75 7.89 -10.78
CA SER A 79 18.89 6.74 -9.88
C SER A 79 19.07 5.44 -10.65
N ARG A 80 18.32 5.25 -11.74
CA ARG A 80 18.45 4.11 -12.65
C ARG A 80 19.84 4.04 -13.29
N MET A 81 20.35 5.18 -13.75
CA MET A 81 21.69 5.29 -14.32
C MET A 81 22.78 4.96 -13.31
N SER A 82 22.63 5.36 -12.04
CA SER A 82 23.59 4.98 -10.99
C SER A 82 23.65 3.48 -10.72
N ILE A 83 22.50 2.78 -10.77
CA ILE A 83 22.48 1.31 -10.69
C ILE A 83 23.25 0.72 -11.87
N ARG A 84 22.99 1.21 -13.09
CA ARG A 84 23.65 0.73 -14.31
C ARG A 84 25.17 0.94 -14.26
N ASP A 85 25.61 2.10 -13.81
CA ASP A 85 27.03 2.41 -13.65
C ASP A 85 27.68 1.52 -12.59
N PHE A 86 26.98 1.23 -11.50
CA PHE A 86 27.48 0.30 -10.48
C PHE A 86 27.58 -1.13 -11.04
N TYR A 87 26.54 -1.61 -11.72
CA TYR A 87 26.52 -2.92 -12.37
C TYR A 87 27.73 -3.11 -13.29
N TYR A 88 27.99 -2.18 -14.21
CA TYR A 88 29.11 -2.32 -15.15
C TYR A 88 30.49 -2.23 -14.49
N ARG A 89 30.61 -1.63 -13.30
CA ARG A 89 31.88 -1.63 -12.55
C ARG A 89 32.17 -2.98 -11.91
N VAL A 90 31.15 -3.77 -11.62
CA VAL A 90 31.27 -5.03 -10.87
C VAL A 90 30.91 -6.26 -11.70
N ILE A 91 30.46 -6.10 -12.95
CA ILE A 91 29.96 -7.20 -13.78
C ILE A 91 30.99 -8.31 -14.01
N ASP A 92 32.29 -8.04 -13.98
CA ASP A 92 33.32 -9.06 -14.19
C ASP A 92 33.90 -9.63 -12.88
N ASP A 93 33.49 -9.07 -11.74
CA ASP A 93 33.95 -9.51 -10.42
C ASP A 93 33.36 -10.88 -10.05
N HIS A 94 34.21 -11.77 -9.55
CA HIS A 94 33.89 -13.14 -9.18
C HIS A 94 33.19 -13.23 -7.81
N GLU A 95 33.31 -12.20 -6.96
CA GLU A 95 32.71 -12.14 -5.62
C GLU A 95 31.23 -11.69 -5.64
N VAL A 96 30.70 -11.47 -6.84
CA VAL A 96 29.35 -10.96 -7.08
C VAL A 96 28.29 -12.03 -6.82
N CYS A 97 27.57 -11.87 -5.70
CA CYS A 97 26.58 -12.83 -5.19
C CYS A 97 25.16 -12.71 -5.78
N TRP A 98 24.96 -11.96 -6.87
CA TRP A 98 23.65 -11.69 -7.48
C TRP A 98 23.58 -12.11 -8.97
N LYS A 99 24.57 -12.89 -9.42
CA LYS A 99 24.63 -13.50 -10.76
C LYS A 99 24.04 -14.91 -10.81
N ASP A 100 23.72 -15.48 -9.65
CA ASP A 100 23.12 -16.79 -9.56
C ASP A 100 21.66 -16.77 -10.02
N THR A 101 21.14 -17.95 -10.39
CA THR A 101 19.71 -18.09 -10.68
C THR A 101 18.98 -18.34 -9.37
N PRO A 102 18.18 -17.39 -8.86
CA PRO A 102 17.52 -17.57 -7.58
C PRO A 102 16.49 -18.69 -7.70
N LYS A 103 16.45 -19.56 -6.70
CA LYS A 103 15.29 -20.44 -6.48
C LYS A 103 14.24 -19.61 -5.76
N ALA A 104 13.01 -19.62 -6.28
CA ALA A 104 11.92 -18.94 -5.61
C ALA A 104 11.80 -19.45 -4.17
N ALA A 105 11.81 -18.52 -3.21
CA ALA A 105 11.63 -18.86 -1.79
C ALA A 105 10.24 -19.47 -1.53
N LEU A 106 9.26 -19.11 -2.36
CA LEU A 106 7.90 -19.65 -2.38
C LEU A 106 7.52 -19.89 -3.85
N GLN A 107 7.20 -21.13 -4.22
CA GLN A 107 6.97 -21.49 -5.64
C GLN A 107 5.60 -21.06 -6.18
N ASP A 108 4.58 -20.91 -5.33
CA ASP A 108 3.17 -20.84 -5.79
C ASP A 108 2.35 -19.63 -5.26
N ASN A 109 2.99 -18.61 -4.69
CA ASN A 109 2.28 -17.53 -3.98
C ASN A 109 2.40 -16.16 -4.65
N VAL A 110 2.22 -16.07 -5.97
CA VAL A 110 1.96 -14.76 -6.61
C VAL A 110 0.48 -14.46 -6.45
N VAL A 111 0.14 -13.82 -5.33
CA VAL A 111 -1.22 -13.40 -5.01
C VAL A 111 -1.24 -11.88 -5.01
N PHE A 112 -2.26 -11.24 -5.59
CA PHE A 112 -2.35 -9.79 -5.57
C PHE A 112 -2.54 -9.30 -4.12
N PRO A 113 -2.11 -8.07 -3.78
CA PRO A 113 -2.38 -7.50 -2.47
C PRO A 113 -3.88 -7.52 -2.10
N VAL A 114 -4.79 -7.39 -3.08
CA VAL A 114 -6.23 -7.53 -2.82
C VAL A 114 -6.61 -8.90 -2.23
N ASP A 115 -5.91 -9.97 -2.62
CA ASP A 115 -6.25 -11.32 -2.22
C ASP A 115 -5.87 -11.60 -0.76
N PHE A 116 -4.89 -10.87 -0.22
CA PHE A 116 -4.65 -10.85 1.23
C PHE A 116 -5.88 -10.31 1.98
N TYR A 117 -6.45 -9.19 1.53
CA TYR A 117 -7.62 -8.60 2.19
C TYR A 117 -8.89 -9.47 2.03
N LYS A 118 -9.03 -10.16 0.89
CA LYS A 118 -10.14 -11.12 0.68
C LYS A 118 -10.16 -12.26 1.72
N GLN A 119 -9.02 -12.66 2.26
CA GLN A 119 -8.96 -13.71 3.31
C GLN A 119 -9.70 -13.30 4.59
N PHE A 120 -9.85 -11.99 4.82
CA PHE A 120 -10.55 -11.45 5.97
C PHE A 120 -12.04 -11.21 5.71
N ASP A 121 -12.52 -11.34 4.47
CA ASP A 121 -13.86 -10.90 4.04
C ASP A 121 -14.14 -9.42 4.36
N CYS A 122 -13.09 -8.59 4.18
CA CYS A 122 -13.05 -7.22 4.64
C CYS A 122 -12.27 -6.32 3.69
N ASP A 123 -12.61 -5.04 3.70
CA ASP A 123 -11.86 -4.06 2.94
C ASP A 123 -10.51 -3.71 3.58
N ALA A 124 -9.58 -3.20 2.76
CA ALA A 124 -8.23 -2.85 3.20
C ALA A 124 -8.21 -1.87 4.37
N CYS A 125 -9.19 -0.96 4.50
CA CYS A 125 -9.23 0.00 5.60
C CYS A 125 -9.53 -0.70 6.93
N HIS A 126 -10.50 -1.62 6.95
CA HIS A 126 -10.90 -2.35 8.17
C HIS A 126 -9.80 -3.29 8.66
N VAL A 127 -9.20 -4.03 7.73
CA VAL A 127 -8.04 -4.90 8.04
C VAL A 127 -6.89 -4.04 8.58
N ALA A 128 -6.59 -2.92 7.92
CA ALA A 128 -5.52 -2.02 8.35
C ALA A 128 -5.75 -1.45 9.76
N GLU A 129 -6.96 -0.99 10.07
CA GLU A 129 -7.28 -0.44 11.39
C GLU A 129 -7.23 -1.50 12.49
N HIS A 130 -7.72 -2.71 12.21
CA HIS A 130 -7.68 -3.82 13.14
C HIS A 130 -6.26 -4.23 13.51
N ILE A 131 -5.39 -4.35 12.50
CA ILE A 131 -3.98 -4.66 12.70
C ILE A 131 -3.29 -3.53 13.48
N LYS A 132 -3.51 -2.26 13.10
CA LYS A 132 -2.93 -1.10 13.80
C LYS A 132 -3.33 -0.99 15.26
N ASN A 133 -4.59 -1.33 15.59
CA ASN A 133 -5.08 -1.27 16.96
C ASN A 133 -4.72 -2.50 17.79
N GLY A 134 -4.05 -3.51 17.20
CA GLY A 134 -3.63 -4.73 17.91
C GLY A 134 -4.80 -5.50 18.53
N THR A 135 -5.98 -5.44 17.90
CA THR A 135 -7.19 -6.06 18.46
C THR A 135 -7.15 -7.56 18.28
N ASN A 136 -7.20 -8.33 19.37
CA ASN A 136 -7.19 -9.80 19.35
C ASN A 136 -8.56 -10.46 19.09
N GLY A 137 -9.62 -9.67 18.92
CA GLY A 137 -10.98 -10.16 18.65
C GLY A 137 -11.21 -10.45 17.17
N PRO A 138 -12.31 -11.11 16.79
CA PRO A 138 -12.67 -11.26 15.39
C PRO A 138 -12.82 -9.90 14.72
N LEU A 139 -12.25 -9.76 13.52
CA LEU A 139 -12.34 -8.55 12.72
C LEU A 139 -13.82 -8.27 12.38
N ASN A 140 -14.34 -7.15 12.90
CA ASN A 140 -15.74 -6.79 12.69
C ASN A 140 -15.90 -5.94 11.43
N CYS A 141 -16.26 -6.59 10.32
CA CYS A 141 -16.47 -5.93 9.03
C CYS A 141 -17.90 -5.48 8.77
N SER A 142 -18.76 -5.46 9.78
CA SER A 142 -20.11 -4.86 9.67
C SER A 142 -20.09 -3.34 9.41
N LEU A 143 -18.96 -2.68 9.66
CA LEU A 143 -18.72 -1.27 9.30
C LEU A 143 -18.01 -1.11 7.94
N SER A 144 -17.56 -2.22 7.33
CA SER A 144 -16.96 -2.24 6.00
C SER A 144 -17.98 -1.78 4.97
N THR A 145 -17.59 -0.76 4.21
CA THR A 145 -18.38 -0.26 3.09
C THR A 145 -18.41 -1.25 1.91
N ILE A 146 -17.60 -2.31 1.94
CA ILE A 146 -17.58 -3.34 0.90
C ILE A 146 -18.62 -4.43 1.14
N ASN A 147 -19.03 -4.73 2.38
CA ASN A 147 -19.91 -5.86 2.67
C ASN A 147 -21.40 -5.52 2.94
N ARG A 148 -21.90 -4.38 2.42
CA ARG A 148 -23.32 -4.00 2.58
C ARG A 148 -24.25 -4.41 1.43
N ASN A 149 -23.75 -5.20 0.47
CA ASN A 149 -24.59 -5.87 -0.53
C ASN A 149 -25.25 -7.16 -0.03
N VAL A 150 -25.10 -7.53 1.25
CA VAL A 150 -25.81 -8.65 1.85
C VAL A 150 -26.81 -8.13 2.87
N ASN A 151 -28.09 -8.29 2.56
CA ASN A 151 -29.22 -8.03 3.45
C ASN A 151 -29.77 -9.39 3.94
N PRO A 152 -30.22 -9.58 5.20
CA PRO A 152 -30.16 -8.70 6.39
C PRO A 152 -29.52 -9.39 7.62
N TRP A 153 -28.78 -8.66 8.48
CA TRP A 153 -28.51 -9.08 9.88
C TRP A 153 -28.15 -7.88 10.79
N PRO A 154 -28.22 -8.01 12.12
CA PRO A 154 -29.31 -7.45 12.92
C PRO A 154 -28.98 -6.12 13.61
N THR A 155 -30.07 -5.47 13.97
CA THR A 155 -30.21 -4.34 14.87
C THR A 155 -29.46 -4.47 16.20
N THR A 156 -28.83 -3.39 16.66
CA THR A 156 -29.06 -2.89 18.03
C THR A 156 -29.13 -1.36 18.01
N THR A 157 -30.34 -0.85 18.24
CA THR A 157 -30.75 0.55 18.42
C THR A 157 -30.48 1.54 17.28
N GLU A 158 -31.47 1.69 16.39
CA GLU A 158 -31.52 2.74 15.37
C GLU A 158 -31.71 4.13 15.99
N SER A 159 -30.66 4.94 15.99
CA SER A 159 -30.84 6.38 16.21
C SER A 159 -31.64 7.00 15.05
N PRO A 160 -32.39 8.10 15.27
CA PRO A 160 -33.04 8.86 14.18
C PRO A 160 -32.05 9.26 13.07
N TRP A 161 -30.77 9.44 13.43
CA TRP A 161 -29.66 9.66 12.51
C TRP A 161 -29.37 8.47 11.59
N HIS A 162 -29.47 7.23 12.09
CA HIS A 162 -29.40 6.03 11.25
C HIS A 162 -30.51 6.02 10.20
N ARG A 163 -31.75 6.41 10.55
CA ARG A 163 -32.87 6.47 9.59
C ARG A 163 -32.67 7.53 8.51
N ALA A 164 -32.12 8.69 8.87
CA ALA A 164 -31.85 9.76 7.90
C ALA A 164 -30.67 9.44 6.97
N ALA A 165 -29.59 8.84 7.50
CA ALA A 165 -28.46 8.37 6.70
C ALA A 165 -28.87 7.25 5.74
N ARG A 166 -29.64 6.26 6.22
CA ARG A 166 -30.14 5.14 5.41
C ARG A 166 -31.09 5.58 4.30
N ARG A 167 -31.89 6.65 4.50
CA ARG A 167 -32.73 7.23 3.43
C ARG A 167 -31.88 7.92 2.37
N ARG A 168 -30.90 8.75 2.78
CA ARG A 168 -29.98 9.42 1.82
C ARG A 168 -29.14 8.42 1.02
N GLU A 169 -28.77 7.31 1.64
CA GLU A 169 -28.01 6.21 1.02
C GLU A 169 -28.89 5.35 0.09
N ARG A 170 -30.11 5.00 0.52
CA ARG A 170 -31.07 4.19 -0.26
C ARG A 170 -31.50 4.87 -1.56
N ASP A 171 -31.64 6.19 -1.56
CA ASP A 171 -32.08 6.94 -2.75
C ASP A 171 -30.93 7.21 -3.74
N GLY A 172 -29.67 7.15 -3.28
CA GLY A 172 -28.47 7.29 -4.12
C GLY A 172 -27.96 5.99 -4.74
N TYR A 173 -27.96 4.88 -3.98
CA TYR A 173 -27.29 3.63 -4.39
C TYR A 173 -28.19 2.60 -5.09
N ARG A 174 -29.52 2.71 -5.00
CA ARG A 174 -30.46 1.77 -5.66
C ARG A 174 -30.44 1.78 -7.19
N ARG A 175 -29.63 2.62 -7.84
CA ARG A 175 -29.57 2.71 -9.30
C ARG A 175 -28.54 1.80 -9.97
N HIS A 176 -27.65 1.11 -9.24
CA HIS A 176 -26.59 0.32 -9.87
C HIS A 176 -26.37 -1.03 -9.19
N THR A 177 -27.20 -2.01 -9.54
CA THR A 177 -26.84 -3.44 -9.41
C THR A 177 -25.99 -3.83 -10.61
N THR A 178 -24.67 -3.75 -10.48
CA THR A 178 -23.74 -4.46 -11.36
C THR A 178 -22.64 -5.06 -10.51
N THR A 179 -22.14 -6.21 -10.95
CA THR A 179 -20.98 -6.98 -10.47
C THR A 179 -19.64 -6.22 -10.50
N VAL A 180 -19.68 -4.89 -10.60
CA VAL A 180 -18.52 -4.02 -10.63
C VAL A 180 -18.29 -3.52 -9.20
N SER A 181 -17.05 -3.68 -8.74
CA SER A 181 -16.57 -3.08 -7.49
C SER A 181 -16.98 -1.60 -7.39
N PRO A 182 -17.29 -1.07 -6.19
CA PRO A 182 -17.71 0.33 -6.01
C PRO A 182 -16.65 1.36 -6.46
N TYR A 183 -15.44 0.91 -6.77
CA TYR A 183 -14.30 1.74 -7.13
C TYR A 183 -14.23 1.98 -8.65
N GLN A 184 -15.01 2.93 -9.18
CA GLN A 184 -14.84 3.39 -10.58
C GLN A 184 -13.46 4.04 -10.82
N GLU A 185 -12.81 4.49 -9.74
CA GLU A 185 -11.44 4.99 -9.71
C GLU A 185 -10.59 4.07 -8.82
N CYS A 186 -9.29 3.96 -9.06
CA CYS A 186 -8.38 3.18 -8.21
C CYS A 186 -7.97 3.88 -6.92
N LYS A 187 -8.98 4.48 -6.29
CA LYS A 187 -8.97 5.07 -4.97
C LYS A 187 -10.09 4.43 -4.15
N GLN A 188 -9.78 4.17 -2.90
CA GLN A 188 -10.71 3.68 -1.91
C GLN A 188 -10.97 4.78 -0.88
N ARG A 189 -12.25 5.04 -0.61
CA ARG A 189 -12.66 5.91 0.50
C ARG A 189 -12.78 5.08 1.76
N CYS A 190 -11.92 5.35 2.72
CA CYS A 190 -11.97 4.79 4.07
C CYS A 190 -12.78 5.73 4.97
N CYS A 191 -13.62 5.19 5.83
CA CYS A 191 -14.35 5.97 6.82
C CYS A 191 -14.37 5.21 8.15
N ARG A 192 -14.02 5.89 9.24
CA ARG A 192 -14.09 5.38 10.61
C ARG A 192 -15.06 6.20 11.43
N PHE A 193 -15.93 5.54 12.20
CA PHE A 193 -16.75 6.26 13.18
C PHE A 193 -15.96 6.52 14.47
N VAL A 194 -15.71 7.79 14.76
CA VAL A 194 -15.06 8.23 15.99
C VAL A 194 -16.15 8.58 17.02
N ARG A 195 -16.22 7.77 18.08
CA ARG A 195 -17.07 8.07 19.24
C ARG A 195 -16.42 9.16 20.08
N ILE A 196 -17.19 10.21 20.38
CA ILE A 196 -16.71 11.30 21.24
C ILE A 196 -16.82 10.88 22.71
N LYS A 197 -17.96 10.29 23.10
CA LYS A 197 -18.24 9.61 24.39
C LYS A 197 -19.37 8.61 24.18
N ASP A 198 -19.49 7.58 25.02
CA ASP A 198 -20.50 6.52 24.88
C ASP A 198 -21.95 7.01 24.78
N SER A 199 -22.25 8.22 25.29
CA SER A 199 -23.58 8.82 25.31
C SER A 199 -23.77 10.06 24.43
N VAL A 200 -22.70 10.58 23.81
CA VAL A 200 -22.71 11.90 23.13
C VAL A 200 -22.73 11.77 21.59
N GLY A 201 -22.73 10.55 21.07
CA GLY A 201 -22.63 10.27 19.64
C GLY A 201 -21.19 10.35 19.13
N GLY A 202 -21.03 10.54 17.84
CA GLY A 202 -19.74 10.52 17.16
C GLY A 202 -19.81 11.07 15.74
N TYR A 203 -18.66 11.15 15.08
CA TYR A 203 -18.54 11.61 13.70
C TYR A 203 -17.86 10.55 12.85
N TRP A 204 -18.09 10.62 11.54
CA TRP A 204 -17.35 9.81 10.57
C TRP A 204 -16.11 10.60 10.15
N ASP A 205 -14.93 10.04 10.41
CA ASP A 205 -13.67 10.50 9.87
C ASP A 205 -13.39 9.74 8.57
N CYS A 206 -13.40 10.44 7.45
CA CYS A 206 -13.29 9.84 6.11
C CYS A 206 -12.06 10.39 5.38
N TRP A 207 -11.31 9.50 4.75
CA TRP A 207 -10.15 9.83 3.93
C TRP A 207 -10.09 8.95 2.69
N GLU A 208 -9.34 9.38 1.67
CA GLU A 208 -9.11 8.60 0.45
C GLU A 208 -7.69 8.04 0.44
N THR A 209 -7.57 6.79 0.03
CA THR A 209 -6.30 6.10 -0.19
C THR A 209 -6.32 5.40 -1.55
N ARG A 210 -5.17 4.97 -2.07
CA ARG A 210 -5.14 4.12 -3.26
C ARG A 210 -5.74 2.76 -2.94
N ALA A 211 -6.49 2.20 -3.88
CA ALA A 211 -6.93 0.82 -3.79
C ALA A 211 -5.73 -0.13 -3.88
N ALA A 212 -5.83 -1.30 -3.24
CA ALA A 212 -4.81 -2.32 -3.34
C ALA A 212 -4.72 -2.86 -4.78
N ASP A 213 -3.52 -3.19 -5.25
CA ASP A 213 -3.37 -3.78 -6.57
C ASP A 213 -4.16 -5.09 -6.70
N GLY A 214 -4.79 -5.29 -7.85
CA GLY A 214 -5.75 -6.36 -8.11
C GLY A 214 -7.20 -6.03 -7.71
N THR A 215 -7.45 -4.88 -7.06
CA THR A 215 -8.83 -4.43 -6.77
C THR A 215 -9.58 -4.19 -8.08
N VAL A 216 -10.71 -4.85 -8.29
CA VAL A 216 -11.54 -4.63 -9.49
C VAL A 216 -11.97 -3.16 -9.55
N CYS A 217 -11.88 -2.54 -10.72
CA CYS A 217 -12.29 -1.14 -10.94
C CYS A 217 -13.32 -0.98 -12.07
N ASP A 218 -13.41 -1.98 -12.94
CA ASP A 218 -14.43 -2.12 -13.97
C ASP A 218 -14.70 -3.62 -14.19
N SER A 219 -15.74 -3.97 -14.92
CA SER A 219 -16.14 -5.34 -15.31
C SER A 219 -15.00 -6.21 -15.87
N GLN A 220 -13.93 -5.63 -16.41
CA GLN A 220 -12.81 -6.35 -17.02
C GLN A 220 -11.42 -5.86 -16.55
N ARG A 221 -11.36 -4.89 -15.64
CA ARG A 221 -10.11 -4.19 -15.29
C ARG A 221 -9.88 -4.19 -13.78
N VAL A 222 -8.61 -4.13 -13.41
CA VAL A 222 -8.18 -4.07 -12.01
C VAL A 222 -7.27 -2.87 -11.77
N CYS A 223 -7.15 -2.48 -10.52
CA CYS A 223 -6.23 -1.45 -10.09
C CYS A 223 -4.81 -1.96 -10.10
N LEU A 224 -3.93 -1.19 -10.73
CA LEU A 224 -2.48 -1.36 -10.72
C LEU A 224 -1.85 0.02 -10.53
N ASP A 225 -1.10 0.20 -9.43
CA ASP A 225 -0.47 1.48 -9.06
C ASP A 225 -1.44 2.68 -9.04
N GLY A 226 -2.68 2.45 -8.62
CA GLY A 226 -3.71 3.49 -8.57
C GLY A 226 -4.30 3.88 -9.93
N VAL A 227 -4.09 3.08 -10.98
CA VAL A 227 -4.71 3.22 -12.30
C VAL A 227 -5.57 2.00 -12.62
N CYS A 228 -6.73 2.21 -13.24
CA CYS A 228 -7.62 1.14 -13.67
C CYS A 228 -7.16 0.59 -15.04
N ALA A 229 -6.52 -0.57 -15.03
CA ALA A 229 -5.84 -1.18 -16.18
C ALA A 229 -6.49 -2.52 -16.57
#